data_AF-A0A6L8GLG6-F1
#
_entry.id   AF-A0A6L8GLG6-F1
#
_cell.length_a   1.000
_cell.length_b   1.000
_cell.length_c   1.000
_cell.angle_alpha   90.00
_cell.angle_beta   90.00
_cell.angle_gamma   90.00
#
_symmetry.space_group_name_H-M   'P 1'
#
loop_
_entity.id
_entity.type
_entity.pdbx_description
1 polymer ?
#
loop_
_entity_poly.entity_id
_entity_poly.type
_entity_poly.pdbx_seq_one_letter_code
_entity_poly.pdbx_strand_id
1 'polypeptide(L)'
;MSRTKFIDYADANSIGARMPRISWKGMVGYRMVLPPEPVAAAFTGLIQFMKDHLISGIYGSQTLTALNDTVPSRLVPGELLLAEATEIVEVMA
;
A
#
# COMPACT_ATOMS: atom_id res chain seq x y z
N MET A 1 7.30 -17.14 -2.26
CA MET A 1 8.48 -18.01 -2.01
C MET A 1 9.74 -17.26 -1.56
N SER A 2 10.13 -16.09 -2.11
CA SER A 2 11.33 -15.37 -1.59
C SER A 2 11.09 -14.69 -0.23
N ARG A 3 9.92 -14.08 -0.01
CA ARG A 3 9.59 -13.39 1.25
C ARG A 3 9.65 -14.31 2.47
N THR A 4 9.06 -15.51 2.40
CA THR A 4 9.09 -16.49 3.49
C THR A 4 10.51 -16.90 3.84
N LYS A 5 11.34 -17.19 2.84
CA LYS A 5 12.77 -17.55 3.06
C LYS A 5 13.57 -16.40 3.68
N PHE A 6 13.24 -15.15 3.36
CA PHE A 6 13.87 -14.00 4.00
C PHE A 6 13.40 -13.83 5.45
N ILE A 7 12.10 -14.04 5.72
CA ILE A 7 11.55 -14.02 7.08
C ILE A 7 12.20 -15.11 7.93
N ASP A 8 12.31 -16.34 7.43
CA ASP A 8 12.95 -17.45 8.15
C ASP A 8 14.42 -17.15 8.46
N TYR A 9 15.14 -16.57 7.50
CA TYR A 9 16.52 -16.11 7.71
C TYR A 9 16.59 -14.99 8.74
N ALA A 10 15.67 -14.04 8.71
CA ALA A 10 15.61 -12.92 9.62
C ALA A 10 15.28 -13.37 11.05
N ASP A 11 14.34 -14.30 11.21
CA ASP A 11 13.96 -14.87 12.49
C ASP A 11 15.13 -15.66 13.09
N ALA A 12 15.84 -16.46 12.28
CA ALA A 12 17.03 -17.19 12.70
C ALA A 12 18.21 -16.30 13.13
N ASN A 13 18.27 -15.06 12.63
CA ASN A 13 19.32 -14.07 12.96
C ASN A 13 18.81 -12.96 13.90
N SER A 14 17.62 -13.13 14.46
CA SER A 14 17.02 -12.17 15.38
C SER A 14 17.56 -12.32 16.81
N ILE A 15 17.52 -11.23 17.58
CA ILE A 15 17.91 -11.19 18.99
C ILE A 15 16.65 -10.99 19.84
N GLY A 16 16.55 -11.74 20.95
CA GLY A 16 15.46 -11.68 21.92
C GLY A 16 14.38 -12.75 21.67
N ALA A 17 14.21 -13.66 22.64
CA ALA A 17 13.36 -14.85 22.49
C ALA A 17 11.84 -14.57 22.42
N ARG A 18 11.37 -13.48 23.04
CA ARG A 18 9.93 -13.13 23.11
C ARG A 18 9.50 -12.10 22.06
N MET A 19 10.44 -11.29 21.57
CA MET A 19 10.20 -10.31 20.52
C MET A 19 11.43 -10.27 19.62
N PRO A 20 11.45 -11.11 18.56
CA PRO A 20 12.60 -11.22 17.68
C PRO A 20 12.86 -9.88 17.00
N ARG A 21 14.00 -9.26 17.31
CA ARG A 21 14.45 -8.03 16.68
C ARG A 21 15.66 -8.35 15.82
N ILE A 22 15.60 -8.03 14.53
CA ILE A 22 16.76 -8.14 13.66
C ILE A 22 17.38 -6.76 13.41
N SER A 23 18.70 -6.68 13.53
CA SER A 23 19.46 -5.48 13.16
C SER A 23 19.73 -5.46 11.65
N TRP A 24 19.95 -4.28 11.07
CA TRP A 24 20.37 -4.15 9.67
C TRP A 24 21.59 -5.02 9.35
N LYS A 25 22.57 -5.07 10.26
CA LYS A 25 23.76 -5.92 10.16
C LYS A 25 23.42 -7.41 10.04
N GLY A 26 22.35 -7.87 10.68
CA GLY A 26 21.84 -9.23 10.57
C GLY A 26 21.14 -9.51 9.23
N MET A 27 20.53 -8.50 8.60
CA MET A 27 19.82 -8.67 7.33
C MET A 27 20.75 -8.65 6.11
N VAL A 28 21.82 -7.84 6.14
CA VAL A 28 22.75 -7.65 5.01
C VAL A 28 23.43 -8.96 4.56
N GLY A 29 23.52 -9.96 5.45
CA GLY A 29 24.07 -11.28 5.12
C GLY A 29 23.19 -12.14 4.23
N TYR A 30 21.92 -11.77 4.01
CA TYR A 30 21.01 -12.55 3.17
C TYR A 30 21.43 -12.49 1.70
N ARG A 31 21.83 -13.65 1.16
CA ARG A 31 22.19 -13.75 -0.26
C ARG A 31 20.93 -13.85 -1.11
N MET A 32 20.75 -12.87 -1.98
CA MET A 32 19.73 -12.89 -3.03
C MET A 32 20.37 -12.73 -4.41
N VAL A 33 19.71 -13.28 -5.42
CA VAL A 33 20.13 -13.08 -6.82
C VAL A 33 19.77 -11.65 -7.22
N LEU A 34 20.79 -10.87 -7.62
CA LEU A 34 20.60 -9.56 -8.21
C LEU A 34 20.59 -9.72 -9.74
N PRO A 35 19.46 -9.46 -10.43
CA PRO A 35 19.41 -9.54 -11.87
C PRO A 35 20.24 -8.40 -12.51
N PRO A 36 20.70 -8.56 -13.77
CA PRO A 36 21.28 -7.47 -14.53
C PRO A 36 20.30 -6.29 -14.65
N GLU A 37 20.83 -5.07 -14.66
CA GLU A 37 20.06 -3.83 -14.76
C GLU A 37 18.96 -3.82 -15.84
N PRO A 38 19.21 -4.25 -17.10
CA PRO A 38 18.16 -4.24 -18.12
C PRO A 38 16.99 -5.17 -17.79
N VAL A 39 17.26 -6.31 -17.14
CA VAL A 39 16.22 -7.26 -16.71
C VAL A 39 15.41 -6.66 -15.56
N ALA A 40 16.07 -6.02 -14.61
CA ALA A 40 15.42 -5.35 -13.48
C ALA A 40 14.52 -4.20 -13.96
N ALA A 41 14.98 -3.40 -14.92
CA ALA A 41 14.23 -2.30 -15.50
C ALA A 41 12.99 -2.78 -16.26
N ALA A 42 13.14 -3.81 -17.11
CA ALA A 42 12.02 -4.38 -17.85
C ALA A 42 10.95 -4.97 -16.93
N PHE A 43 11.37 -5.72 -15.90
CA PHE A 43 10.44 -6.27 -14.91
C PHE A 43 9.74 -5.17 -14.10
N THR A 44 10.49 -4.14 -13.68
CA THR A 44 9.91 -2.99 -12.98
C THR A 44 8.87 -2.30 -13.83
N GLY A 45 9.16 -2.02 -15.10
CA GLY A 45 8.21 -1.40 -16.02
C GLY A 45 6.91 -2.21 -16.17
N LEU A 46 7.01 -3.54 -16.27
CA LEU A 46 5.84 -4.42 -16.38
C LEU A 46 4.94 -4.35 -15.13
N ILE A 47 5.54 -4.36 -13.95
CA ILE A 47 4.80 -4.40 -12.67
C ILE A 47 4.35 -3.02 -12.22
N GLN A 48 4.98 -1.95 -12.69
CA GLN A 48 4.69 -0.58 -12.24
C GLN A 48 3.23 -0.21 -12.50
N PHE A 49 2.69 -0.52 -13.68
CA PHE A 49 1.28 -0.28 -13.98
C PHE A 49 0.33 -0.97 -12.97
N MET A 50 0.59 -2.24 -12.66
CA MET A 50 -0.24 -2.98 -11.70
C MET A 50 -0.16 -2.37 -10.30
N LYS A 51 1.03 -1.93 -9.89
CA LYS A 51 1.23 -1.24 -8.61
C LYS A 51 0.46 0.07 -8.56
N ASP A 52 0.58 0.89 -9.60
CA ASP A 52 -0.09 2.20 -9.66
C ASP A 52 -1.61 2.03 -9.63
N HIS A 53 -2.13 1.04 -10.35
CA HIS A 53 -3.55 0.72 -10.32
C HIS A 53 -4.02 0.26 -8.94
N LEU A 54 -3.27 -0.62 -8.27
CA LEU A 54 -3.58 -1.05 -6.90
C LEU A 54 -3.59 0.11 -5.92
N ILE A 55 -2.57 0.98 -5.98
CA ILE A 55 -2.45 2.14 -5.10
C ILE A 55 -3.62 3.11 -5.33
N SER A 56 -3.90 3.43 -6.60
CA SER A 56 -5.04 4.27 -6.97
C SER A 56 -6.37 3.67 -6.52
N GLY A 57 -6.55 2.36 -6.64
CA GLY A 57 -7.75 1.67 -6.19
C GLY A 57 -7.93 1.70 -4.67
N ILE A 58 -6.84 1.57 -3.89
CA ILE A 58 -6.88 1.69 -2.43
C ILE A 58 -7.30 3.09 -2.02
N TYR A 59 -6.66 4.13 -2.57
CA TYR A 59 -7.00 5.51 -2.23
C TYR A 59 -8.41 5.87 -2.69
N GLY A 60 -8.80 5.50 -3.92
CA GLY A 60 -10.15 5.73 -4.43
C GLY A 60 -11.21 5.05 -3.57
N SER A 61 -10.98 3.80 -3.15
CA SER A 61 -11.89 3.09 -2.24
C SER A 61 -12.05 3.81 -0.89
N GLN A 62 -10.93 4.25 -0.29
CA GLN A 62 -10.96 5.02 0.97
C GLN A 62 -11.71 6.35 0.81
N THR A 63 -11.47 7.07 -0.29
CA THR A 63 -12.18 8.33 -0.58
C THR A 63 -13.68 8.08 -0.76
N LEU A 64 -14.08 7.04 -1.48
CA LEU A 64 -15.49 6.68 -1.66
C LEU A 64 -16.16 6.29 -0.34
N THR A 65 -15.48 5.54 0.54
CA THR A 65 -15.99 5.25 1.88
C THR A 65 -16.18 6.55 2.68
N ALA A 66 -15.19 7.45 2.68
CA ALA A 66 -15.28 8.72 3.37
C ALA A 66 -16.43 9.60 2.84
N LEU A 67 -16.61 9.67 1.53
CA LEU A 67 -17.73 10.39 0.92
C LEU A 67 -19.08 9.76 1.28
N ASN A 68 -19.15 8.43 1.29
CA ASN A 68 -20.37 7.70 1.65
C ASN A 68 -20.77 7.93 3.11
N ASP A 69 -19.82 8.08 4.03
CA ASP A 69 -20.10 8.37 5.44
C ASP A 69 -20.46 9.86 5.67
N THR A 70 -19.82 10.78 4.94
CA THR A 70 -19.91 12.23 5.18
C THR A 70 -21.04 12.93 4.44
N VAL A 71 -21.36 12.53 3.21
CA VAL A 71 -22.39 13.21 2.41
C VAL A 71 -23.79 12.94 2.97
N PRO A 72 -24.22 11.68 3.21
CA PRO A 72 -25.55 11.40 3.75
C PRO A 72 -25.75 11.98 5.15
N SER A 73 -24.71 11.95 6.00
CA SER A 73 -24.80 12.46 7.38
C SER A 73 -25.07 13.96 7.43
N ARG A 74 -24.71 14.72 6.39
CA ARG A 74 -24.99 16.17 6.29
C ARG A 74 -26.15 16.52 5.37
N LEU A 75 -26.41 15.70 4.35
CA LEU A 75 -27.46 15.93 3.37
C LEU A 75 -28.85 15.57 3.91
N VAL A 76 -28.99 14.49 4.68
CA VAL A 76 -30.29 14.07 5.26
C VAL A 76 -30.83 15.10 6.28
N PRO A 77 -30.02 15.67 7.17
CA PRO A 77 -30.47 16.76 8.04
C PRO A 77 -30.71 18.11 7.33
N GLY A 78 -30.33 18.23 6.05
CA GLY A 78 -30.45 19.47 5.26
C GLY A 78 -29.32 20.49 5.49
N GLU A 79 -28.21 20.08 6.10
CA GLU A 79 -27.02 20.93 6.35
C GLU A 79 -26.09 21.06 5.13
N LEU A 80 -26.39 20.32 4.07
CA LEU A 80 -25.67 20.32 2.79
C LEU A 80 -26.71 20.37 1.66
N LEU A 81 -26.57 21.31 0.73
CA LEU A 81 -27.44 21.36 -0.44
C LEU A 81 -27.07 20.25 -1.42
N LEU A 82 -28.06 19.72 -2.15
CA LEU A 82 -27.81 18.66 -3.13
C LEU A 82 -26.83 19.09 -4.22
N ALA A 83 -26.87 20.36 -4.64
CA ALA A 83 -25.94 20.93 -5.61
C ALA A 83 -24.49 20.89 -5.08
N GLU A 84 -24.27 21.30 -3.83
CA GLU A 84 -22.96 21.31 -3.16
C GLU A 84 -22.44 19.87 -2.95
N ALA A 85 -23.31 18.92 -2.60
CA ALA A 85 -22.94 17.52 -2.47
C ALA A 85 -22.46 16.91 -3.79
N THR A 86 -23.08 17.31 -4.91
CA THR A 86 -22.70 16.83 -6.25
C THR A 86 -21.32 17.36 -6.64
N GLU A 87 -21.04 18.64 -6.35
CA GLU A 87 -19.73 19.26 -6.57
C GLU A 87 -18.63 18.60 -5.73
N ILE A 88 -18.89 18.29 -4.46
CA ILE A 88 -17.93 17.61 -3.58
C ILE A 88 -17.55 16.22 -4.13
N VAL A 89 -18.54 15.48 -4.66
CA VAL A 89 -18.28 14.15 -5.25
C VAL A 89 -17.45 14.27 -6.53
N GLU A 90 -17.70 15.27 -7.37
CA GLU A 90 -16.94 15.47 -8.62
C GLU A 90 -15.50 15.96 -8.39
N VAL A 91 -15.24 16.74 -7.34
CA VAL A 91 -13.89 17.24 -7.03
C VAL A 91 -13.01 16.17 -6.37
N MET A 92 -13.62 15.22 -5.66
CA MET A 92 -12.90 14.19 -4.90
C MET A 92 -12.84 12.82 -5.57
N ALA A 93 -13.55 12.61 -6.68
CA ALA A 93 -13.52 11.39 -7.50
C ALA A 93 -12.55 11.52 -8.68
#